data_AF-A0A0E9NSP9-F1
#
_entry.id   AF-A0A0E9NSP9-F1
#
_cell.length_a   1.000
_cell.length_b   1.000
_cell.length_c   1.000
_cell.angle_alpha   90.00
_cell.angle_beta   90.00
_cell.angle_gamma   90.00
#
_symmetry.space_group_name_H-M   'P 1'
#
loop_
_entity.id
_entity.type
_entity.pdbx_description
1 polymer ?
#
loop_
_entity_poly.entity_id
_entity_poly.type
_entity_poly.pdbx_seq_one_letter_code
_entity_poly.pdbx_strand_id
1 'polypeptide(L)'
;MPQKCTDRVGHRSSSDIYKQTNRPDNSAKMARGPKKHMKRLAAPSHWLLDKLSGVYAPRPSPGPHKLRDCLPLIIFLRNRLKYALNGREVTAILMQRLVKVDGKVRTDKTYPTGFMDVISIEKTGENFRLVYDVKGRFTIHRITAEEAEYKLCKVKKVQLGAKGVPYLVTHDGRTIRYPDPLIKVHDSIKLNLKDNKIEGFAKFDLGNIAMVTGGRNQGRVGIITHRERHHGGFDIVHVKDVLDRTFATRMSNVFVIGEGNKAWVSLPKGKGVKLSIAEERDRRREAAARE
;
A
#
# COMPACT_ATOMS: atom_id res chain seq x y z
N MET A 1 -24.02 67.57 -68.61
CA MET A 1 -23.08 68.52 -67.96
C MET A 1 -23.26 68.44 -66.45
N PRO A 2 -22.19 68.64 -65.67
CA PRO A 2 -21.91 67.90 -64.44
C PRO A 2 -22.33 68.64 -63.19
N GLN A 3 -22.48 67.93 -62.06
CA GLN A 3 -21.92 68.42 -60.80
C GLN A 3 -21.69 67.27 -59.82
N LYS A 4 -20.42 67.11 -59.44
CA LYS A 4 -19.93 66.28 -58.36
C LYS A 4 -20.50 66.78 -57.04
N CYS A 5 -20.86 65.89 -56.12
CA CYS A 5 -20.60 66.15 -54.71
C CYS A 5 -20.25 64.85 -53.98
N THR A 6 -19.03 64.88 -53.48
CA THR A 6 -18.31 63.87 -52.70
C THR A 6 -18.82 63.79 -51.26
N ASP A 7 -18.90 62.55 -50.76
CA ASP A 7 -18.54 62.09 -49.42
C ASP A 7 -18.80 63.00 -48.21
N ARG A 8 -19.76 62.58 -47.36
CA ARG A 8 -19.58 62.61 -45.90
C ARG A 8 -19.97 61.28 -45.29
N VAL A 9 -18.96 60.64 -44.72
CA VAL A 9 -18.96 59.42 -43.94
C VAL A 9 -19.86 59.59 -42.71
N GLY A 10 -21.03 58.96 -42.73
CA GLY A 10 -21.79 58.64 -41.52
C GLY A 10 -21.40 57.24 -41.08
N HIS A 11 -20.63 57.14 -39.98
CA HIS A 11 -20.37 55.88 -39.28
C HIS A 11 -21.70 55.28 -38.80
N ARG A 12 -22.28 54.38 -39.60
CA ARG A 12 -23.16 53.33 -39.09
C ARG A 12 -22.23 52.23 -38.59
N SER A 13 -22.28 51.96 -37.29
CA SER A 13 -21.56 50.86 -36.64
C SER A 13 -21.96 49.56 -37.34
N SER A 14 -21.08 49.10 -38.22
CA SER A 14 -21.21 47.83 -38.92
C SER A 14 -21.04 46.73 -37.89
N SER A 15 -22.17 46.27 -37.38
CA SER A 15 -22.51 44.85 -37.41
C SER A 15 -21.34 43.90 -37.61
N ASP A 16 -21.07 43.14 -36.55
CA ASP A 16 -21.27 41.69 -36.63
C ASP A 16 -20.35 40.87 -37.54
N ILE A 17 -19.17 41.38 -37.92
CA ILE A 17 -18.25 40.59 -38.75
C ILE A 17 -16.79 40.81 -38.35
N TYR A 18 -16.43 40.50 -37.10
CA TYR A 18 -15.04 40.10 -36.79
C TYR A 18 -15.03 38.93 -35.82
N LYS A 19 -15.20 37.75 -36.43
CA LYS A 19 -14.44 36.53 -36.16
C LYS A 19 -14.25 36.21 -34.68
N GLN A 20 -15.17 35.38 -34.19
CA GLN A 20 -14.92 34.23 -33.32
C GLN A 20 -13.43 33.85 -33.27
N THR A 21 -12.68 34.47 -32.36
CA THR A 21 -11.38 33.97 -31.96
C THR A 21 -11.64 32.76 -31.08
N ASN A 22 -11.62 31.59 -31.72
CA ASN A 22 -11.41 30.26 -31.16
C ASN A 22 -11.34 30.24 -29.62
N ARG A 23 -12.50 30.13 -28.96
CA ARG A 23 -12.52 29.43 -27.68
C ARG A 23 -12.02 28.02 -28.00
N PRO A 24 -10.99 27.48 -27.33
CA PRO A 24 -10.70 26.07 -27.48
C PRO A 24 -11.95 25.35 -26.99
N ASP A 25 -12.67 24.75 -27.94
CA ASP A 25 -13.76 23.85 -27.66
C ASP A 25 -13.22 22.80 -26.70
N ASN A 26 -13.63 22.91 -25.45
CA ASN A 26 -13.16 22.08 -24.35
C ASN A 26 -13.87 20.72 -24.46
N SER A 27 -13.75 20.09 -25.62
CA SER A 27 -14.25 18.75 -25.92
C SER A 27 -13.32 17.71 -25.31
N ALA A 28 -13.06 17.81 -24.00
CA ALA A 28 -12.41 16.75 -23.25
C ALA A 28 -13.39 15.57 -23.09
N LYS A 29 -13.69 14.86 -24.19
CA LYS A 29 -14.32 13.54 -24.17
C LYS A 29 -13.30 12.52 -23.63
N MET A 30 -12.92 12.68 -22.36
CA MET A 30 -12.09 11.74 -21.64
C MET A 30 -12.98 10.79 -20.85
N ALA A 31 -13.25 9.61 -21.43
CA ALA A 31 -12.98 8.33 -20.78
C ALA A 31 -13.40 7.17 -21.67
N ARG A 32 -12.43 6.42 -22.24
CA ARG A 32 -12.62 4.99 -22.51
C ARG A 32 -11.34 4.23 -22.15
N GLY A 33 -11.46 3.26 -21.24
CA GLY A 33 -10.39 2.31 -20.87
C GLY A 33 -9.59 2.63 -19.61
N PRO A 34 -8.70 1.71 -19.19
CA PRO A 34 -7.91 1.83 -17.97
C PRO A 34 -6.87 2.96 -18.07
N LYS A 35 -6.83 3.82 -17.05
CA LYS A 35 -5.85 4.91 -16.95
C LYS A 35 -4.44 4.32 -16.80
N LYS A 36 -3.52 4.66 -17.70
CA LYS A 36 -2.11 4.22 -17.67
C LYS A 36 -1.19 5.13 -16.85
N HIS A 37 -1.58 6.38 -16.64
CA HIS A 37 -0.76 7.38 -15.95
C HIS A 37 -1.33 7.72 -14.56
N MET A 38 -0.44 8.10 -13.65
CA MET A 38 -0.79 8.62 -12.32
C MET A 38 -0.11 9.98 -12.12
N LYS A 39 -0.90 11.01 -11.81
CA LYS A 39 -0.36 12.32 -11.41
C LYS A 39 0.25 12.22 -10.03
N ARG A 40 1.35 12.92 -9.79
CA ARG A 40 2.09 12.80 -8.55
C ARG A 40 1.31 13.25 -7.33
N LEU A 41 0.55 14.34 -7.46
CA LEU A 41 -0.32 14.84 -6.39
C LEU A 41 -1.44 13.86 -6.03
N ALA A 42 -1.81 12.96 -6.94
CA ALA A 42 -2.82 11.93 -6.71
C ALA A 42 -2.22 10.59 -6.22
N ALA A 43 -0.90 10.52 -6.06
CA ALA A 43 -0.23 9.35 -5.52
C ALA A 43 -0.57 9.17 -4.02
N PRO A 44 -0.55 7.93 -3.51
CA PRO A 44 -0.75 7.71 -2.09
C PRO A 44 0.28 8.46 -1.23
N SER A 45 -0.21 9.13 -0.17
CA SER A 45 0.61 9.99 0.68
C SER A 45 1.71 9.22 1.43
N HIS A 46 1.47 7.94 1.73
CA HIS A 46 2.41 7.08 2.44
C HIS A 46 3.65 6.70 1.61
N TRP A 47 3.67 7.01 0.30
CA TRP A 47 4.88 6.86 -0.53
C TRP A 47 5.92 7.95 -0.30
N LEU A 48 5.54 9.06 0.35
CA LEU A 48 6.42 10.20 0.63
C LEU A 48 7.10 10.76 -0.64
N LEU A 49 6.32 10.89 -1.72
CA LEU A 49 6.78 11.57 -2.92
C LEU A 49 6.73 13.08 -2.70
N ASP A 50 7.77 13.77 -3.13
CA ASP A 50 7.85 15.22 -3.10
C ASP A 50 6.95 15.85 -4.18
N LYS A 51 6.61 17.13 -4.01
CA LYS A 51 5.68 17.82 -4.92
C LYS A 51 6.34 18.32 -6.22
N LEU A 52 7.66 18.55 -6.21
CA LEU A 52 8.33 19.40 -7.22
C LEU A 52 9.17 18.64 -8.24
N SER A 53 9.72 17.46 -7.93
CA SER A 53 10.64 16.73 -8.82
C SER A 53 9.97 16.06 -10.04
N GLY A 54 8.75 16.48 -10.40
CA GLY A 54 8.04 16.01 -11.59
C GLY A 54 6.53 15.88 -11.45
N VAL A 55 5.86 15.87 -12.60
CA VAL A 55 4.39 15.88 -12.72
C VAL A 55 3.76 14.50 -12.44
N TYR A 56 4.47 13.42 -12.74
CA TYR A 56 3.96 12.05 -12.67
C TYR A 56 4.58 11.26 -11.52
N ALA A 57 3.81 10.31 -10.99
CA ALA A 57 4.28 9.28 -10.08
C ALA A 57 4.33 7.92 -10.79
N PRO A 58 5.18 6.99 -10.34
CA PRO A 58 5.13 5.61 -10.80
C PRO A 58 3.74 5.02 -10.53
N ARG A 59 3.04 4.63 -11.60
CA ARG A 59 1.78 3.91 -11.46
C ARG A 59 2.09 2.43 -11.21
N PRO A 60 1.63 1.83 -10.11
CA PRO A 60 1.85 0.41 -9.86
C PRO A 60 1.16 -0.44 -10.93
N SER A 61 1.83 -1.49 -11.38
CA SER A 61 1.24 -2.52 -12.23
C SER A 61 0.10 -3.22 -11.50
N PRO A 62 -0.92 -3.74 -12.20
CA PRO A 62 -1.90 -4.62 -11.57
C PRO A 62 -1.18 -5.88 -11.07
N GLY A 63 -1.36 -6.22 -9.81
CA GLY A 63 -0.66 -7.32 -9.17
C GLY A 63 -1.31 -7.74 -7.84
N PRO A 64 -0.54 -8.39 -6.94
CA PRO A 64 -1.05 -8.95 -5.68
C PRO A 64 -1.82 -7.96 -4.81
N HIS A 65 -1.32 -6.73 -4.72
CA HIS A 65 -1.81 -5.71 -3.79
C HIS A 65 -2.52 -4.57 -4.50
N LYS A 66 -3.44 -3.92 -3.79
CA LYS A 66 -4.18 -2.76 -4.30
C LYS A 66 -3.24 -1.56 -4.45
N LEU A 67 -3.53 -0.70 -5.44
CA LEU A 67 -2.74 0.51 -5.74
C LEU A 67 -2.51 1.43 -4.53
N ARG A 68 -3.51 1.57 -3.65
CA ARG A 68 -3.41 2.39 -2.43
C ARG A 68 -2.77 1.66 -1.24
N ASP A 69 -2.61 0.34 -1.32
CA ASP A 69 -2.08 -0.51 -0.24
C ASP A 69 -0.79 -1.22 -0.69
N CYS A 70 -0.04 -0.62 -1.62
CA CYS A 70 1.22 -1.15 -2.12
C CYS A 70 2.31 -0.07 -2.14
N LEU A 71 3.54 -0.51 -2.34
CA LEU A 71 4.74 0.27 -2.61
C LEU A 71 5.38 -0.29 -3.90
N PRO A 72 5.50 0.50 -4.97
CA PRO A 72 6.23 0.09 -6.17
C PRO A 72 7.72 -0.14 -5.90
N LEU A 73 8.32 -1.15 -6.56
CA LEU A 73 9.75 -1.45 -6.43
C LEU A 73 10.67 -0.25 -6.73
N ILE A 74 10.30 0.60 -7.69
CA ILE A 74 11.03 1.84 -7.98
C ILE A 74 11.07 2.81 -6.80
N ILE A 75 10.00 2.91 -6.01
CA ILE A 75 9.96 3.77 -4.81
C ILE A 75 10.78 3.12 -3.70
N PHE A 76 10.70 1.79 -3.56
CA PHE A 76 11.48 1.03 -2.60
C PHE A 76 13.00 1.21 -2.79
N LEU A 77 13.50 0.95 -4.01
CA LEU A 77 14.95 1.04 -4.32
C LEU A 77 15.48 2.48 -4.31
N ARG A 78 14.75 3.42 -4.92
CA ARG A 78 15.21 4.80 -5.10
C ARG A 78 14.95 5.69 -3.88
N ASN A 79 13.70 5.73 -3.40
CA ASN A 79 13.30 6.72 -2.39
C ASN A 79 13.59 6.25 -0.97
N ARG A 80 13.51 4.94 -0.70
CA ARG A 80 13.64 4.38 0.65
C ARG A 80 15.03 3.82 0.93
N LEU A 81 15.54 2.90 0.11
CA LEU A 81 16.88 2.33 0.29
C LEU A 81 18.02 3.22 -0.24
N LYS A 82 17.72 4.13 -1.17
CA LYS A 82 18.70 5.01 -1.82
C LYS A 82 19.80 4.27 -2.61
N TYR A 83 19.54 3.06 -3.08
CA TYR A 83 20.48 2.30 -3.94
C TYR A 83 20.53 2.82 -5.39
N ALA A 84 19.51 3.58 -5.79
CA ALA A 84 19.46 4.27 -7.07
C ALA A 84 19.06 5.72 -6.83
N LEU A 85 19.59 6.61 -7.67
CA LEU A 85 19.21 8.01 -7.75
C LEU A 85 18.09 8.20 -8.77
N ASN A 86 18.16 7.47 -9.89
CA ASN A 86 17.26 7.64 -11.03
C ASN A 86 16.48 6.38 -11.41
N GLY A 87 15.39 6.55 -12.17
CA GLY A 87 14.58 5.42 -12.66
C GLY A 87 15.31 4.50 -13.66
N ARG A 88 16.33 5.02 -14.36
CA ARG A 88 17.19 4.23 -15.26
C ARG A 88 18.04 3.23 -14.48
N GLU A 89 18.68 3.68 -13.40
CA GLU A 89 19.48 2.83 -12.51
C GLU A 89 18.63 1.74 -11.84
N VAL A 90 17.42 2.07 -11.39
CA VAL A 90 16.46 1.06 -10.89
C VAL A 90 16.20 -0.02 -11.94
N THR A 91 16.03 0.38 -13.20
CA THR A 91 15.79 -0.56 -14.30
C THR A 91 17.03 -1.44 -14.51
N ALA A 92 18.24 -0.87 -14.46
CA ALA A 92 19.49 -1.64 -14.56
C ALA A 92 19.63 -2.68 -13.44
N ILE A 93 19.34 -2.30 -12.18
CA ILE A 93 19.37 -3.22 -11.03
C ILE A 93 18.38 -4.38 -11.22
N LEU A 94 17.15 -4.08 -11.66
CA LEU A 94 16.11 -5.10 -11.83
C LEU A 94 16.37 -6.03 -13.02
N MET A 95 16.97 -5.52 -14.12
CA MET A 95 17.30 -6.33 -15.28
C MET A 95 18.45 -7.30 -15.02
N GLN A 96 19.32 -7.01 -14.04
CA GLN A 96 20.31 -7.96 -13.53
C GLN A 96 19.71 -9.11 -12.70
N ARG A 97 18.38 -9.12 -12.49
CA ARG A 97 17.65 -10.20 -11.78
C ARG A 97 18.07 -10.39 -10.31
N LEU A 98 18.67 -9.37 -9.69
CA LEU A 98 19.17 -9.42 -8.31
C LEU A 98 18.09 -9.30 -7.23
N VAL A 99 16.92 -8.76 -7.59
CA VAL A 99 15.83 -8.49 -6.65
C VAL A 99 14.77 -9.57 -6.77
N LYS A 100 14.50 -10.23 -5.64
CA LYS A 100 13.45 -11.24 -5.49
C LYS A 100 12.36 -10.70 -4.57
N VAL A 101 11.11 -10.92 -4.95
CA VAL A 101 9.93 -10.66 -4.11
C VAL A 101 9.24 -11.98 -3.87
N ASP A 102 9.04 -12.32 -2.59
CA ASP A 102 8.52 -13.61 -2.15
C ASP A 102 9.25 -14.81 -2.80
N GLY A 103 10.58 -14.74 -2.86
CA GLY A 103 11.43 -15.76 -3.48
C GLY A 103 11.43 -15.78 -5.02
N LYS A 104 10.60 -14.99 -5.69
CA LYS A 104 10.53 -14.92 -7.16
C LYS A 104 11.23 -13.67 -7.69
N VAL A 105 12.09 -13.84 -8.70
CA VAL A 105 12.74 -12.71 -9.38
C VAL A 105 11.69 -11.82 -10.04
N ARG A 106 11.78 -10.51 -9.79
CA ARG A 106 10.90 -9.51 -10.41
C ARG A 106 11.73 -8.47 -11.15
N THR A 107 11.46 -8.33 -12.45
CA THR A 107 12.11 -7.35 -13.33
C THR A 107 11.29 -6.08 -13.53
N ASP A 108 10.00 -6.10 -13.19
CA ASP A 108 9.10 -4.95 -13.33
C ASP A 108 9.36 -3.89 -12.25
N LYS A 109 9.80 -2.71 -12.67
CA LYS A 109 10.05 -1.54 -11.80
C LYS A 109 8.82 -1.05 -11.06
N THR A 110 7.62 -1.27 -11.61
CA THR A 110 6.35 -0.83 -11.04
C THR A 110 5.58 -1.96 -10.36
N TYR A 111 6.24 -3.08 -10.08
CA TYR A 111 5.63 -4.20 -9.38
C TYR A 111 5.09 -3.76 -7.99
N PRO A 112 3.82 -4.04 -7.67
CA PRO A 112 3.21 -3.64 -6.40
C PRO A 112 3.60 -4.60 -5.29
N THR A 113 4.63 -4.25 -4.53
CA THR A 113 4.94 -4.92 -3.26
C THR A 113 4.04 -4.38 -2.15
N GLY A 114 3.56 -5.20 -1.23
CA GLY A 114 2.60 -4.77 -0.23
C GLY A 114 2.91 -5.28 1.17
N PHE A 115 1.90 -5.21 2.02
CA PHE A 115 2.00 -5.63 3.41
C PHE A 115 2.41 -7.11 3.54
N MET A 116 3.38 -7.40 4.43
CA MET A 116 3.95 -8.73 4.70
C MET A 116 4.74 -9.38 3.55
N ASP A 117 4.91 -8.71 2.42
CA ASP A 117 5.79 -9.23 1.36
C ASP A 117 7.26 -9.19 1.82
N VAL A 118 8.01 -10.20 1.39
CA VAL A 118 9.45 -10.31 1.64
C VAL A 118 10.20 -9.93 0.37
N ILE A 119 11.12 -8.98 0.47
CA ILE A 119 12.00 -8.54 -0.61
C ILE A 119 13.42 -8.93 -0.23
N SER A 120 14.07 -9.76 -1.06
CA SER A 120 15.45 -10.18 -0.87
C SER A 120 16.34 -9.69 -1.99
N ILE A 121 17.55 -9.25 -1.63
CA ILE A 121 18.58 -8.80 -2.56
C ILE A 121 19.79 -9.71 -2.40
N GLU A 122 20.04 -10.56 -3.38
CA GLU A 122 21.02 -11.64 -3.26
C GLU A 122 22.45 -11.12 -3.14
N LYS A 123 22.78 -10.06 -3.90
CA LYS A 123 24.13 -9.51 -3.96
C LYS A 123 24.59 -8.89 -2.63
N THR A 124 23.66 -8.30 -1.87
CA THR A 124 23.96 -7.71 -0.56
C THR A 124 23.65 -8.65 0.60
N GLY A 125 22.95 -9.77 0.35
CA GLY A 125 22.47 -10.68 1.37
C GLY A 125 21.41 -10.08 2.31
N GLU A 126 20.87 -8.89 1.98
CA GLU A 126 19.87 -8.22 2.81
C GLU A 126 18.45 -8.70 2.47
N ASN A 127 17.68 -9.00 3.50
CA ASN A 127 16.27 -9.36 3.40
C ASN A 127 15.42 -8.31 4.12
N PHE A 128 14.30 -7.96 3.48
CA PHE A 128 13.40 -6.94 3.97
C PHE A 128 11.97 -7.48 4.02
N ARG A 129 11.23 -7.11 5.07
CA ARG A 129 9.77 -7.26 5.10
C ARG A 129 9.11 -5.89 5.08
N LEU A 130 8.07 -5.77 4.26
CA LEU A 130 7.24 -4.57 4.22
C LEU A 130 6.19 -4.63 5.32
N VAL A 131 6.34 -3.76 6.31
CA VAL A 131 5.41 -3.62 7.44
C VAL A 131 4.95 -2.17 7.54
N TYR A 132 3.81 -1.92 8.18
CA TYR A 132 3.41 -0.56 8.48
C TYR A 132 4.11 -0.02 9.73
N ASP A 133 4.53 1.22 9.64
CA ASP A 133 4.89 2.06 10.77
C ASP A 133 3.61 2.67 11.39
N VAL A 134 3.69 3.08 12.65
CA VAL A 134 2.60 3.66 13.46
C VAL A 134 2.02 4.95 12.85
N LYS A 135 2.80 5.61 11.97
CA LYS A 135 2.36 6.77 11.19
C LYS A 135 1.59 6.40 9.91
N GLY A 136 1.30 5.12 9.67
CA GLY A 136 0.59 4.63 8.48
C GLY A 136 1.45 4.58 7.22
N ARG A 137 2.77 4.47 7.36
CA ARG A 137 3.72 4.44 6.25
C ARG A 137 4.28 3.04 6.09
N PHE A 138 4.63 2.62 4.88
CA PHE A 138 5.46 1.42 4.75
C PHE A 138 6.83 1.71 5.35
N THR A 139 7.30 0.84 6.23
CA THR A 139 8.66 0.81 6.72
C THR A 139 9.38 -0.40 6.14
N ILE A 140 10.66 -0.21 5.87
CA ILE A 140 11.53 -1.28 5.39
C ILE A 140 12.14 -1.90 6.64
N HIS A 141 11.59 -3.05 7.03
CA HIS A 141 12.09 -3.79 8.18
C HIS A 141 13.13 -4.80 7.71
N ARG A 142 14.37 -4.68 8.17
CA ARG A 142 15.42 -5.68 7.91
C ARG A 142 15.13 -6.94 8.72
N ILE A 143 15.18 -8.09 8.08
CA ILE A 143 14.88 -9.40 8.68
C ILE A 143 16.04 -10.37 8.49
N THR A 144 16.07 -11.42 9.29
CA THR A 144 17.04 -12.53 9.15
C THR A 144 16.67 -13.43 7.96
N ALA A 145 17.61 -14.26 7.51
CA ALA A 145 17.37 -15.20 6.42
C ALA A 145 16.29 -16.24 6.77
N GLU A 146 16.25 -16.72 8.02
CA GLU A 146 15.23 -17.65 8.51
C GLU A 146 13.82 -17.06 8.44
N GLU A 147 13.67 -15.79 8.86
CA GLU A 147 12.39 -15.10 8.81
C GLU A 147 11.97 -14.79 7.36
N ALA A 148 12.92 -14.67 6.44
CA ALA A 148 12.66 -14.43 5.03
C ALA A 148 12.09 -15.66 4.30
N GLU A 149 12.17 -16.86 4.88
CA GLU A 149 11.64 -18.08 4.26
C GLU A 149 10.12 -18.18 4.31
N TYR A 150 9.49 -17.46 5.24
CA TYR A 150 8.04 -17.46 5.41
C TYR A 150 7.45 -16.06 5.37
N LYS A 151 6.13 -16.02 5.16
CA LYS A 151 5.36 -14.79 5.35
C LYS A 151 3.97 -15.07 5.90
N LEU A 152 3.35 -14.03 6.45
CA LEU A 152 1.98 -14.10 6.94
C LEU A 152 0.99 -13.66 5.87
N CYS A 153 -0.06 -14.45 5.71
CA CYS A 153 -1.13 -14.23 4.75
C CYS A 153 -2.50 -14.27 5.44
N LYS A 154 -3.18 -13.13 5.55
CA LYS A 154 -4.59 -13.10 5.96
C LYS A 154 -5.49 -13.75 4.91
N VAL A 155 -6.42 -14.59 5.35
CA VAL A 155 -7.46 -15.23 4.54
C VAL A 155 -8.58 -14.25 4.24
N LYS A 156 -8.89 -14.07 2.96
CA LYS A 156 -10.00 -13.24 2.48
C LYS A 156 -11.28 -14.04 2.23
N LYS A 157 -11.14 -15.25 1.70
CA LYS A 157 -12.27 -16.14 1.42
C LYS A 157 -11.81 -17.60 1.44
N VAL A 158 -12.73 -18.48 1.83
CA VAL A 158 -12.60 -19.93 1.74
C VAL A 158 -13.80 -20.40 0.92
N GLN A 159 -13.56 -21.21 -0.10
CA GLN A 159 -14.60 -21.66 -1.03
C GLN A 159 -14.29 -23.07 -1.54
N LEU A 160 -15.33 -23.81 -1.92
CA LEU A 160 -15.19 -25.07 -2.66
C LEU A 160 -15.06 -24.78 -4.15
N GLY A 161 -14.04 -25.36 -4.78
CA GLY A 161 -13.79 -25.28 -6.22
C GLY A 161 -14.48 -26.40 -6.99
N ALA A 162 -14.10 -26.52 -8.27
CA ALA A 162 -14.52 -27.65 -9.09
C ALA A 162 -14.15 -28.99 -8.42
N LYS A 163 -15.02 -30.00 -8.56
CA LYS A 163 -14.86 -31.32 -7.95
C LYS A 163 -14.84 -31.31 -6.41
N GLY A 164 -15.43 -30.29 -5.78
CA GLY A 164 -15.51 -30.19 -4.32
C GLY A 164 -14.18 -29.91 -3.63
N VAL A 165 -13.15 -29.47 -4.35
CA VAL A 165 -11.82 -29.21 -3.77
C VAL A 165 -11.83 -27.91 -2.98
N PRO A 166 -11.59 -27.91 -1.66
CA PRO A 166 -11.53 -26.69 -0.88
C PRO A 166 -10.29 -25.87 -1.25
N TYR A 167 -10.47 -24.56 -1.38
CA TYR A 167 -9.38 -23.62 -1.55
C TYR A 167 -9.62 -22.34 -0.77
N LEU A 168 -8.54 -21.70 -0.36
CA LEU A 168 -8.58 -20.37 0.24
C LEU A 168 -7.90 -19.35 -0.65
N VAL A 169 -8.29 -18.10 -0.47
CA VAL A 169 -7.68 -16.96 -1.14
C VAL A 169 -7.17 -15.99 -0.10
N THR A 170 -5.90 -15.63 -0.24
CA THR A 170 -5.19 -14.75 0.69
C THR A 170 -5.31 -13.28 0.27
N HIS A 171 -4.87 -12.38 1.14
CA HIS A 171 -4.94 -10.95 0.89
C HIS A 171 -4.05 -10.46 -0.26
N ASP A 172 -2.94 -11.14 -0.52
CA ASP A 172 -2.01 -10.94 -1.64
C ASP A 172 -2.45 -11.70 -2.92
N GLY A 173 -3.65 -12.28 -2.93
CA GLY A 173 -4.23 -12.88 -4.14
C GLY A 173 -3.69 -14.27 -4.48
N ARG A 174 -3.01 -14.95 -3.56
CA ARG A 174 -2.64 -16.37 -3.72
C ARG A 174 -3.85 -17.24 -3.46
N THR A 175 -3.91 -18.37 -4.17
CA THR A 175 -4.93 -19.41 -3.97
C THR A 175 -4.24 -20.69 -3.50
N ILE A 176 -4.60 -21.18 -2.32
CA ILE A 176 -4.01 -22.40 -1.74
C ILE A 176 -5.11 -23.46 -1.69
N ARG A 177 -4.82 -24.64 -2.25
CA ARG A 177 -5.74 -25.77 -2.31
C ARG A 177 -5.52 -26.69 -1.10
N TYR A 178 -6.57 -27.39 -0.70
CA TYR A 178 -6.56 -28.30 0.46
C TYR A 178 -6.06 -27.65 1.76
N PRO A 179 -6.64 -26.50 2.17
CA PRO A 179 -6.34 -25.95 3.48
C PRO A 179 -6.94 -26.82 4.59
N ASP A 180 -6.41 -26.68 5.79
CA ASP A 180 -7.00 -27.27 6.99
C ASP A 180 -8.44 -26.76 7.19
N PRO A 181 -9.45 -27.63 7.44
CA PRO A 181 -10.84 -27.24 7.67
C PRO A 181 -11.05 -26.24 8.82
N LEU A 182 -10.11 -26.17 9.77
CA LEU A 182 -10.17 -25.24 10.90
C LEU A 182 -9.91 -23.79 10.50
N ILE A 183 -9.33 -23.54 9.33
CA ILE A 183 -8.99 -22.21 8.84
C ILE A 183 -10.25 -21.49 8.35
N LYS A 184 -10.55 -20.35 8.95
CA LYS A 184 -11.72 -19.52 8.60
C LYS A 184 -11.29 -18.20 7.96
N VAL A 185 -12.30 -17.46 7.47
CA VAL A 185 -12.11 -16.13 6.92
C VAL A 185 -11.63 -15.18 8.03
N HIS A 186 -10.68 -14.29 7.69
CA HIS A 186 -9.99 -13.35 8.58
C HIS A 186 -8.87 -13.90 9.46
N ASP A 187 -8.68 -15.22 9.49
CA ASP A 187 -7.50 -15.85 10.09
C ASP A 187 -6.24 -15.50 9.30
N SER A 188 -5.08 -15.65 9.94
CA SER A 188 -3.77 -15.45 9.31
C SER A 188 -3.05 -16.78 9.18
N ILE A 189 -2.38 -16.97 8.05
CA ILE A 189 -1.66 -18.20 7.74
C ILE A 189 -0.18 -17.90 7.63
N LYS A 190 0.66 -18.77 8.20
CA LYS A 190 2.09 -18.79 7.97
C LYS A 190 2.39 -19.62 6.72
N LEU A 191 2.80 -18.94 5.66
CA LEU A 191 3.10 -19.54 4.36
C LEU A 191 4.61 -19.68 4.19
N ASN A 192 5.07 -20.89 3.88
CA ASN A 192 6.44 -21.09 3.41
C ASN A 192 6.56 -20.61 1.96
N LEU A 193 7.52 -19.73 1.67
CA LEU A 193 7.69 -19.12 0.35
C LEU A 193 8.32 -20.07 -0.69
N LYS A 194 9.10 -21.07 -0.25
CA LYS A 194 9.72 -22.05 -1.15
C LYS A 194 8.66 -23.01 -1.67
N ASP A 195 7.94 -23.66 -0.77
CA ASP A 195 6.97 -24.70 -1.12
C ASP A 195 5.56 -24.18 -1.40
N ASN A 196 5.26 -22.94 -1.01
CA ASN A 196 3.92 -22.35 -1.04
C ASN A 196 2.88 -23.19 -0.28
N LYS A 197 3.33 -23.91 0.75
CA LYS A 197 2.50 -24.70 1.68
C LYS A 197 2.31 -23.96 2.99
N ILE A 198 1.21 -24.29 3.67
CA ILE A 198 0.85 -23.74 4.97
C ILE A 198 1.65 -24.47 6.05
N GLU A 199 2.41 -23.75 6.85
CA GLU A 199 3.11 -24.32 8.02
C GLU A 199 2.25 -24.27 9.29
N GLY A 200 1.45 -23.21 9.42
CA GLY A 200 0.58 -23.00 10.58
C GLY A 200 -0.38 -21.85 10.33
N PHE A 201 -1.36 -21.67 11.21
CA PHE A 201 -2.35 -20.60 11.10
C PHE A 201 -2.73 -20.07 12.48
N ALA A 202 -2.93 -18.75 12.59
CA ALA A 202 -3.36 -18.06 13.78
C ALA A 202 -4.83 -17.67 13.60
N LYS A 203 -5.68 -18.12 14.53
CA LYS A 203 -7.12 -17.83 14.50
C LYS A 203 -7.40 -16.36 14.80
N PHE A 204 -8.42 -15.82 14.17
CA PHE A 204 -8.99 -14.52 14.49
C PHE A 204 -9.92 -14.64 15.70
N ASP A 205 -9.30 -14.67 16.88
CA ASP A 205 -9.98 -14.82 18.16
C ASP A 205 -9.49 -13.78 19.19
N LEU A 206 -10.21 -13.67 20.29
CA LEU A 206 -9.86 -12.81 21.41
C LEU A 206 -8.52 -13.24 22.03
N GLY A 207 -7.76 -12.28 22.52
CA GLY A 207 -6.45 -12.53 23.15
C GLY A 207 -5.28 -12.65 22.17
N ASN A 208 -5.52 -12.75 20.86
CA ASN A 208 -4.45 -12.79 19.86
C ASN A 208 -3.95 -11.40 19.47
N ILE A 209 -2.66 -11.31 19.19
CA ILE A 209 -1.99 -10.09 18.75
C ILE A 209 -2.29 -9.80 17.27
N ALA A 210 -2.67 -8.56 16.99
CA ALA A 210 -3.02 -8.10 15.66
C ALA A 210 -2.43 -6.72 15.34
N MET A 211 -2.14 -6.53 14.05
CA MET A 211 -1.74 -5.26 13.47
C MET A 211 -2.87 -4.68 12.63
N VAL A 212 -3.08 -3.36 12.73
CA VAL A 212 -4.04 -2.65 11.88
C VAL A 212 -3.39 -2.31 10.54
N THR A 213 -4.02 -2.73 9.44
CA THR A 213 -3.52 -2.51 8.07
C THR A 213 -4.08 -1.28 7.38
N GLY A 214 -5.13 -0.64 7.92
CA GLY A 214 -5.75 0.53 7.29
C GLY A 214 -6.64 1.37 8.22
N GLY A 215 -6.98 2.57 7.76
CA GLY A 215 -7.73 3.57 8.54
C GLY A 215 -6.82 4.43 9.45
N ARG A 216 -7.42 5.19 10.37
CA ARG A 216 -6.69 6.14 11.25
C ARG A 216 -5.66 5.47 12.18
N ASN A 217 -5.90 4.21 12.52
CA ASN A 217 -5.08 3.42 13.45
C ASN A 217 -4.07 2.51 12.71
N GLN A 218 -3.82 2.73 11.41
CA GLN A 218 -2.88 1.93 10.62
C GLN A 218 -1.49 1.86 11.26
N GLY A 219 -0.88 0.68 11.24
CA GLY A 219 0.43 0.39 11.80
C GLY A 219 0.46 0.23 13.32
N ARG A 220 -0.68 0.39 14.00
CA ARG A 220 -0.79 0.07 15.42
C ARG A 220 -0.89 -1.43 15.64
N VAL A 221 -0.27 -1.92 16.71
CA VAL A 221 -0.30 -3.32 17.13
C VAL A 221 -0.94 -3.40 18.50
N GLY A 222 -1.70 -4.45 18.76
CA GLY A 222 -2.27 -4.71 20.07
C GLY A 222 -3.00 -6.04 20.12
N ILE A 223 -3.52 -6.36 21.29
CA ILE A 223 -4.28 -7.59 21.55
C ILE A 223 -5.75 -7.33 21.27
N ILE A 224 -6.41 -8.27 20.58
CA ILE A 224 -7.86 -8.21 20.34
C ILE A 224 -8.58 -8.47 21.66
N THR A 225 -9.38 -7.53 22.14
CA THR A 225 -10.11 -7.68 23.41
C THR A 225 -11.56 -8.05 23.22
N HIS A 226 -12.25 -7.37 22.30
CA HIS A 226 -13.67 -7.55 22.07
C HIS A 226 -14.00 -7.41 20.59
N ARG A 227 -14.96 -8.22 20.13
CA ARG A 227 -15.51 -8.16 18.77
C ARG A 227 -17.00 -7.86 18.86
N GLU A 228 -17.39 -6.69 18.37
CA GLU A 228 -18.78 -6.29 18.23
C GLU A 228 -19.29 -6.70 16.85
N ARG A 229 -20.38 -7.49 16.84
CA ARG A 229 -21.01 -7.95 15.61
C ARG A 229 -22.23 -7.10 15.31
N HIS A 230 -22.27 -6.56 14.10
CA HIS A 230 -23.41 -5.79 13.62
C HIS A 230 -24.03 -6.51 12.43
N HIS A 231 -25.23 -7.07 12.62
CA HIS A 231 -25.96 -7.75 11.54
C HIS A 231 -26.28 -6.75 10.43
N GLY A 232 -25.86 -7.06 9.19
CA GLY A 232 -26.00 -6.15 8.04
C GLY A 232 -25.02 -4.97 8.01
N GLY A 233 -24.17 -4.83 9.02
CA GLY A 233 -23.20 -3.75 9.15
C GLY A 233 -21.75 -4.23 9.05
N PHE A 234 -20.82 -3.33 9.37
CA PHE A 234 -19.41 -3.67 9.50
C PHE A 234 -19.11 -4.09 10.93
N ASP A 235 -18.60 -5.30 11.14
CA ASP A 235 -18.10 -5.73 12.44
C ASP A 235 -16.95 -4.84 12.91
N ILE A 236 -17.02 -4.45 14.19
CA ILE A 236 -16.05 -3.60 14.86
C ILE A 236 -15.24 -4.46 15.84
N VAL A 237 -13.94 -4.21 15.87
CA VAL A 237 -12.98 -4.92 16.70
C VAL A 237 -12.29 -3.91 17.59
N HIS A 238 -12.34 -4.15 18.89
CA HIS A 238 -11.61 -3.41 19.89
C HIS A 238 -10.26 -4.07 20.12
N VAL A 239 -9.22 -3.24 20.06
CA VAL A 239 -7.82 -3.66 20.21
C VAL A 239 -7.21 -2.83 21.32
N LYS A 240 -6.44 -3.49 22.18
CA LYS A 240 -5.73 -2.89 23.31
C LYS A 240 -4.23 -2.95 23.05
N ASP A 241 -3.59 -1.78 23.06
CA ASP A 241 -2.15 -1.61 22.87
C ASP A 241 -1.37 -2.04 24.14
N VAL A 242 -0.05 -2.11 24.08
CA VAL A 242 0.82 -2.48 25.22
C VAL A 242 0.76 -1.43 26.34
N LEU A 243 0.50 -0.16 26.00
CA LEU A 243 0.29 0.94 26.95
C LEU A 243 -1.16 1.05 27.45
N ASP A 244 -1.92 -0.06 27.39
CA ASP A 244 -3.33 -0.15 27.75
C ASP A 244 -4.29 0.79 26.99
N ARG A 245 -3.82 1.47 25.95
CA ARG A 245 -4.63 2.34 25.09
C ARG A 245 -5.55 1.49 24.22
N THR A 246 -6.85 1.64 24.40
CA THR A 246 -7.86 0.96 23.59
C THR A 246 -8.23 1.78 22.36
N PHE A 247 -8.44 1.10 21.23
CA PHE A 247 -8.97 1.71 20.01
C PHE A 247 -9.80 0.70 19.22
N ALA A 248 -10.70 1.21 18.38
CA ALA A 248 -11.57 0.39 17.56
C ALA A 248 -11.21 0.49 16.07
N THR A 249 -11.41 -0.62 15.33
CA THR A 249 -11.27 -0.67 13.87
C THR A 249 -12.26 -1.64 13.25
N ARG A 250 -12.52 -1.51 11.94
CA ARG A 250 -13.29 -2.51 11.20
C ARG A 250 -12.52 -3.82 11.10
N MET A 251 -13.22 -4.94 11.18
CA MET A 251 -12.65 -6.29 11.05
C MET A 251 -11.81 -6.49 9.77
N SER A 252 -12.16 -5.82 8.67
CA SER A 252 -11.39 -5.85 7.42
C SER A 252 -9.94 -5.40 7.60
N ASN A 253 -9.72 -4.42 8.48
CA ASN A 253 -8.43 -3.75 8.67
C ASN A 253 -7.58 -4.42 9.76
N VAL A 254 -8.10 -5.42 10.46
CA VAL A 254 -7.33 -6.15 11.48
C VAL A 254 -6.58 -7.30 10.83
N PHE A 255 -5.30 -7.48 11.14
CA PHE A 255 -4.49 -8.59 10.64
C PHE A 255 -3.83 -9.28 11.83
N VAL A 256 -4.15 -10.55 12.09
CA VAL A 256 -3.55 -11.31 13.17
C VAL A 256 -2.10 -11.61 12.83
N ILE A 257 -1.17 -11.31 13.74
CA ILE A 257 0.27 -11.50 13.50
C ILE A 257 0.88 -12.60 14.37
N GLY A 258 0.11 -13.19 15.28
CA GLY A 258 0.56 -14.28 16.14
C GLY A 258 -0.51 -14.71 17.12
N GLU A 259 -0.15 -15.64 18.00
CA GLU A 259 -1.02 -16.23 19.01
C GLU A 259 -0.70 -15.66 20.39
N GLY A 260 -1.73 -15.31 21.15
CA GLY A 260 -1.58 -14.63 22.43
C GLY A 260 -0.79 -13.33 22.27
N ASN A 261 0.22 -13.15 23.13
CA ASN A 261 1.11 -11.99 23.10
C ASN A 261 2.39 -12.19 22.24
N LYS A 262 2.56 -13.37 21.62
CA LYS A 262 3.77 -13.69 20.84
C LYS A 262 3.52 -13.47 19.35
N ALA A 263 4.13 -12.42 18.79
CA ALA A 263 4.13 -12.20 17.35
C ALA A 263 4.98 -13.26 16.64
N TRP A 264 4.50 -13.76 15.51
CA TRP A 264 5.25 -14.66 14.63
C TRP A 264 6.22 -13.92 13.71
N VAL A 265 6.17 -12.59 13.69
CA VAL A 265 7.01 -11.74 12.86
C VAL A 265 7.69 -10.68 13.71
N SER A 266 8.89 -10.29 13.30
CA SER A 266 9.60 -9.17 13.87
C SER A 266 8.84 -7.86 13.61
N LEU A 267 8.71 -7.06 14.67
CA LEU A 267 8.00 -5.78 14.63
C LEU A 267 8.98 -4.62 14.41
N PRO A 268 8.57 -3.58 13.65
CA PRO A 268 9.40 -2.42 13.42
C PRO A 268 9.61 -1.60 14.70
N LYS A 269 10.55 -0.64 14.63
CA LYS A 269 10.89 0.27 15.73
C LYS A 269 9.63 0.87 16.35
N GLY A 270 9.50 0.75 17.67
CA GLY A 270 8.33 1.20 18.43
C GLY A 270 7.23 0.15 18.61
N LYS A 271 7.42 -1.09 18.10
CA LYS A 271 6.54 -2.26 18.33
C LYS A 271 5.04 -2.00 18.05
N GLY A 272 4.72 -1.02 17.20
CA GLY A 272 3.33 -0.67 16.89
C GLY A 272 2.63 0.23 17.92
N VAL A 273 3.34 0.77 18.90
CA VAL A 273 2.76 1.65 19.93
C VAL A 273 2.67 3.08 19.42
N LYS A 274 1.46 3.67 19.44
CA LYS A 274 1.24 5.07 19.07
C LYS A 274 1.33 6.00 20.25
N LEU A 275 2.45 6.73 20.30
CA LEU A 275 2.66 7.84 21.23
C LEU A 275 1.76 9.02 20.88
N SER A 276 1.41 9.81 21.89
CA SER A 276 0.71 11.09 21.70
C SER A 276 1.65 12.11 21.05
N ILE A 277 1.09 13.20 20.52
CA ILE A 277 1.90 14.25 19.87
C ILE A 277 2.85 14.91 20.88
N ALA A 278 2.41 15.08 22.13
CA ALA A 278 3.24 15.59 23.22
C ALA A 278 4.38 14.63 23.56
N GLU A 279 4.08 13.33 23.70
CA GLU A 279 5.10 12.30 23.97
C GLU A 279 6.14 12.20 22.85
N GLU A 280 5.72 12.27 21.58
CA GLU A 280 6.66 12.30 20.46
C GLU A 280 7.55 13.55 20.49
N ARG A 281 6.98 14.72 20.85
CA ARG A 281 7.72 15.98 20.96
C ARG A 281 8.77 15.91 22.06
N ASP A 282 8.38 15.43 23.23
CA ASP A 282 9.25 15.40 24.41
C ASP A 282 10.37 14.39 24.19
N ARG A 283 10.06 13.19 23.67
CA ARG A 283 11.07 12.21 23.25
C ARG A 283 12.04 12.75 22.20
N ARG A 284 11.57 13.58 21.28
CA ARG A 284 12.43 14.24 20.26
C ARG A 284 13.36 15.27 20.90
N ARG A 285 12.87 16.05 21.87
CA ARG A 285 13.69 17.04 22.60
C ARG A 285 14.75 16.34 23.46
N GLU A 286 14.38 15.27 24.14
CA GLU A 286 15.32 14.46 24.92
C GLU A 286 16.39 13.84 24.03
N ALA A 287 16.02 13.31 22.86
CA ALA A 287 17.00 12.77 21.91
C ALA A 287 17.98 13.84 21.42
N ALA A 288 17.47 15.03 21.07
CA ALA A 288 18.30 16.15 20.61
C ALA A 288 19.16 16.78 21.72
N ALA A 289 18.79 16.61 23.00
CA ALA A 289 19.58 17.07 24.14
C ALA A 289 20.66 16.07 24.57
N ARG A 290 20.56 14.81 24.12
CA ARG A 290 21.56 13.75 24.37
C ARG A 290 22.61 13.66 23.27
N GLU A 291 22.31 14.22 22.10
CA GLU A 291 23.21 14.33 20.95
C GLU A 291 24.02 15.63 21.06
#